data_AF-A0A924RYB3-F1
#
_entry.id   AF-A0A924RYB3-F1
#
_cell.length_a   1.000
_cell.length_b   1.000
_cell.length_c   1.000
_cell.angle_alpha   90.00
_cell.angle_beta   90.00
_cell.angle_gamma   90.00
#
_symmetry.space_group_name_H-M   'P 1'
#
loop_
_entity.id
_entity.type
_entity.pdbx_description
1 polymer ?
#
loop_
_entity_poly.entity_id
_entity_poly.type
_entity_poly.pdbx_seq_one_letter_code
_entity_poly.pdbx_strand_id
1 'polypeptide(L)'
;MFTFRLSVLAAGAIFATTALPSFAQTVEASCIVAGRLGDTGWAPRMPGVTLLAQDGRPVTASDKASLGSVRQVRLSAPALLSRCDGSGDLPVGPDSPGTKSAVPAIGPGVVAVEAVSFPKLRRGGELVELRVAAPAERVTMVTR
;
A
#
# COMPACT_ATOMS: atom_id res chain seq x y z
N MET A 1 -19.53 -69.74 -14.74
CA MET A 1 -20.19 -68.62 -15.43
C MET A 1 -21.67 -68.69 -15.07
N PHE A 2 -22.31 -67.57 -14.70
CA PHE A 2 -23.53 -67.41 -13.85
C PHE A 2 -23.22 -67.38 -12.34
N THR A 3 -23.64 -66.43 -11.48
CA THR A 3 -24.45 -65.21 -11.62
C THR A 3 -24.23 -64.30 -10.39
N PHE A 4 -24.37 -62.99 -10.62
CA PHE A 4 -24.66 -61.87 -9.70
C PHE A 4 -25.02 -62.18 -8.23
N ARG A 5 -24.38 -61.45 -7.30
CA ARG A 5 -25.06 -60.92 -6.10
C ARG A 5 -24.76 -59.43 -5.92
N LEU A 6 -25.84 -58.68 -6.04
CA LEU A 6 -25.99 -57.25 -5.79
C LEU A 6 -26.02 -57.03 -4.27
N SER A 7 -25.16 -56.15 -3.75
CA SER A 7 -25.26 -55.64 -2.38
C SER A 7 -25.53 -54.14 -2.42
N VAL A 8 -26.79 -53.82 -2.16
CA VAL A 8 -27.30 -52.47 -1.90
C VAL A 8 -27.01 -52.13 -0.44
N LEU A 9 -26.45 -50.94 -0.20
CA LEU A 9 -26.65 -50.04 0.95
C LEU A 9 -25.36 -49.30 1.29
N ALA A 10 -25.28 -48.02 0.90
CA ALA A 10 -24.58 -47.03 1.70
C ALA A 10 -25.25 -45.67 1.43
N ALA A 11 -26.19 -45.33 2.32
CA ALA A 11 -26.59 -43.96 2.55
C ALA A 11 -25.35 -43.15 2.95
N GLY A 12 -25.08 -42.04 2.27
CA GLY A 12 -23.87 -41.25 2.49
C GLY A 12 -24.04 -39.82 2.04
N ALA A 13 -24.62 -39.02 2.94
CA ALA A 13 -24.48 -37.57 3.10
C ALA A 13 -24.21 -36.73 1.83
N ILE A 14 -25.24 -36.03 1.37
CA ILE A 14 -25.11 -34.84 0.53
C ILE A 14 -24.37 -33.79 1.37
N PHE A 15 -23.05 -33.69 1.21
CA PHE A 15 -22.29 -32.54 1.69
C PHE A 15 -22.63 -31.36 0.79
N ALA A 16 -23.56 -30.52 1.25
CA ALA A 16 -23.75 -29.19 0.72
C ALA A 16 -22.47 -28.39 1.02
N THR A 17 -21.59 -28.29 0.05
CA THR A 17 -20.46 -27.35 0.06
C THR A 17 -21.03 -25.95 -0.05
N THR A 18 -21.26 -25.31 1.09
CA THR A 18 -21.55 -23.88 1.16
C THR A 18 -20.27 -23.15 0.73
N ALA A 19 -20.27 -22.73 -0.54
CA ALA A 19 -19.28 -21.80 -1.07
C ALA A 19 -19.41 -20.49 -0.29
N LEU A 20 -18.51 -20.26 0.67
CA LEU A 20 -18.32 -18.95 1.27
C LEU A 20 -17.76 -18.03 0.17
N PRO A 21 -18.43 -16.92 -0.17
CA PRO A 21 -17.83 -15.95 -1.06
C PRO A 21 -16.67 -15.28 -0.31
N SER A 22 -15.44 -15.67 -0.66
CA SER A 22 -14.25 -14.90 -0.29
C SER A 22 -14.26 -13.58 -1.05
N PHE A 23 -14.99 -12.59 -0.53
CA PHE A 23 -14.74 -11.20 -0.88
C PHE A 23 -13.47 -10.75 -0.14
N ALA A 24 -12.32 -11.26 -0.56
CA ALA A 24 -11.06 -10.58 -0.31
C ALA A 24 -11.11 -9.32 -1.17
N GLN A 25 -11.70 -8.25 -0.63
CA GLN A 25 -11.47 -6.92 -1.17
C GLN A 25 -9.99 -6.66 -0.93
N THR A 26 -9.15 -7.00 -1.92
CA THR A 26 -7.82 -6.42 -2.02
C THR A 26 -8.03 -4.92 -2.07
N VAL A 27 -7.93 -4.28 -0.90
CA VAL A 27 -7.81 -2.83 -0.80
C VAL A 27 -6.63 -2.51 -1.71
N GLU A 28 -6.92 -1.82 -2.81
CA GLU A 28 -5.90 -1.47 -3.79
C GLU A 28 -4.76 -0.80 -3.03
N ALA A 29 -3.55 -1.37 -3.16
CA ALA A 29 -2.40 -0.97 -2.37
C ALA A 29 -2.22 0.55 -2.49
N SER A 30 -2.44 1.24 -1.37
CA SER A 30 -2.42 2.70 -1.31
C SER A 30 -1.05 3.17 -0.85
N CYS A 31 -0.44 4.05 -1.63
CA CYS A 31 0.87 4.60 -1.36
C CYS A 31 0.82 6.08 -0.99
N ILE A 32 1.74 6.48 -0.11
CA ILE A 32 2.07 7.88 0.17
C ILE A 32 3.48 8.14 -0.33
N VAL A 33 3.66 9.22 -1.08
CA VAL A 33 5.00 9.71 -1.45
C VAL A 33 5.56 10.53 -0.28
N ALA A 34 6.39 9.90 0.55
CA ALA A 34 6.94 10.50 1.76
C ALA A 34 8.04 11.52 1.45
N GLY A 35 8.81 11.30 0.40
CA GLY A 35 9.96 12.14 0.08
C GLY A 35 10.76 11.68 -1.13
N ARG A 36 11.99 12.18 -1.21
CA ARG A 36 12.97 11.86 -2.23
C ARG A 36 14.28 11.45 -1.56
N LEU A 37 14.90 10.41 -2.08
CA LEU A 37 16.27 10.05 -1.79
C LEU A 37 17.14 10.47 -2.99
N GLY A 38 18.16 11.28 -2.77
CA GLY A 38 19.11 11.68 -3.80
C GLY A 38 20.54 11.70 -3.27
N ASP A 39 21.45 12.27 -4.05
CA ASP A 39 22.88 12.32 -3.70
C ASP A 39 23.15 13.15 -2.44
N THR A 40 22.28 14.12 -2.15
CA THR A 40 22.30 14.92 -0.91
C THR A 40 21.61 14.22 0.28
N GLY A 41 21.23 12.95 0.12
CA GLY A 41 20.51 12.17 1.10
C GLY A 41 18.99 12.29 0.99
N TRP A 42 18.34 11.90 2.08
CA TRP A 42 16.89 11.88 2.25
C TRP A 42 16.31 13.29 2.42
N ALA A 43 15.21 13.58 1.74
CA ALA A 43 14.44 14.83 1.86
C ALA A 43 12.93 14.55 1.89
N PRO A 44 12.20 14.92 2.96
CA PRO A 44 10.75 14.77 3.01
C PRO A 44 10.07 15.71 2.01
N ARG A 45 9.02 15.23 1.32
CA ARG A 45 8.30 16.02 0.29
C ARG A 45 7.21 16.91 0.88
N MET A 46 6.71 16.57 2.06
CA MET A 46 5.67 17.33 2.75
C MET A 46 6.05 17.57 4.21
N PRO A 47 5.72 18.76 4.75
CA PRO A 47 5.83 19.00 6.18
C PRO A 47 4.90 18.02 6.91
N GLY A 48 5.33 17.55 8.09
CA GLY A 48 4.48 16.71 8.93
C GLY A 48 4.56 15.21 8.69
N VAL A 49 5.48 14.72 7.84
CA VAL A 49 5.80 13.29 7.73
C VAL A 49 6.96 12.97 8.66
N THR A 50 6.73 12.12 9.64
CA THR A 50 7.77 11.51 10.48
C THR A 50 7.80 10.01 10.25
N LEU A 51 8.93 9.50 9.76
CA LEU A 51 9.14 8.07 9.56
C LEU A 51 9.47 7.42 10.90
N LEU A 52 8.83 6.29 11.21
CA LEU A 52 8.97 5.61 12.49
C LEU A 52 9.34 4.14 12.28
N ALA A 53 10.20 3.64 13.16
CA ALA A 53 10.52 2.22 13.27
C ALA A 53 9.37 1.47 13.94
N GLN A 54 9.51 0.14 14.07
CA GLN A 54 8.48 -0.71 14.67
C GLN A 54 8.17 -0.33 16.13
N ASP A 55 9.16 0.14 16.87
CA ASP A 55 9.05 0.58 18.27
C ASP A 55 8.49 2.01 18.42
N GLY A 56 8.11 2.66 17.31
CA GLY A 56 7.59 4.01 17.28
C GLY A 56 8.66 5.11 17.39
N ARG A 57 9.96 4.77 17.40
CA ARG A 57 11.03 5.78 17.39
C ARG A 57 11.21 6.39 16.01
N PRO A 58 11.55 7.69 15.92
CA PRO A 58 11.88 8.32 14.65
C PRO A 58 13.05 7.64 13.95
N VAL A 59 12.88 7.36 12.66
CA VAL A 59 13.98 6.95 11.78
C VAL A 59 14.61 8.20 11.21
N THR A 60 15.81 8.53 11.67
CA THR A 60 16.69 9.51 11.02
C THR A 60 17.31 8.84 9.81
N ALA A 61 16.62 8.94 8.68
CA ALA A 61 17.01 8.33 7.42
C ALA A 61 18.10 9.16 6.71
N SER A 62 19.16 8.48 6.27
CA SER A 62 20.17 9.03 5.35
C SER A 62 20.35 8.17 4.09
N ASP A 63 19.82 6.95 4.08
CA ASP A 63 20.04 5.95 3.04
C ASP A 63 18.86 4.97 2.90
N LYS A 64 18.93 4.06 1.93
CA LYS A 64 17.89 3.04 1.72
C LYS A 64 17.77 2.04 2.85
N ALA A 65 18.88 1.69 3.50
CA ALA A 65 18.89 0.67 4.55
C ALA A 65 18.09 1.14 5.78
N SER A 66 18.34 2.37 6.21
CA SER A 66 17.58 3.05 7.26
C SER A 66 16.11 3.20 6.87
N LEU A 67 15.81 3.62 5.63
CA LEU A 67 14.43 3.73 5.13
C LEU A 67 13.70 2.38 5.07
N GLY A 68 14.40 1.29 4.78
CA GLY A 68 13.83 -0.07 4.77
C GLY A 68 13.38 -0.57 6.15
N SER A 69 13.82 0.06 7.24
CA SER A 69 13.39 -0.24 8.61
C SER A 69 12.06 0.41 9.01
N VAL A 70 11.52 1.32 8.19
CA VAL A 70 10.29 2.04 8.48
C VAL A 70 9.11 1.07 8.52
N ARG A 71 8.33 1.14 9.60
CA ARG A 71 7.12 0.32 9.81
C ARG A 71 5.89 1.14 10.14
N GLN A 72 6.08 2.42 10.47
CA GLN A 72 4.99 3.34 10.73
C GLN A 72 5.35 4.71 10.17
N VAL A 73 4.33 5.49 9.83
CA VAL A 73 4.47 6.90 9.47
C VAL A 73 3.51 7.72 10.33
N ARG A 74 4.02 8.79 10.92
CA ARG A 74 3.19 9.80 11.57
C ARG A 74 2.96 10.94 10.59
N LEU A 75 1.68 11.27 10.40
CA LEU A 75 1.20 12.34 9.54
C LEU A 75 0.59 13.44 10.41
N SER A 76 1.08 14.67 10.30
CA SER A 76 0.47 15.83 10.99
C SER A 76 -0.62 16.52 10.16
N ALA A 77 -0.76 16.16 8.90
CA ALA A 77 -1.74 16.68 7.95
C ALA A 77 -2.23 15.54 7.04
N PRO A 78 -3.36 15.70 6.33
CA PRO A 78 -3.81 14.71 5.36
C PRO A 78 -2.75 14.44 4.29
N ALA A 79 -2.50 13.16 3.99
CA ALA A 79 -1.58 12.73 2.95
C ALA A 79 -2.35 12.11 1.78
N LEU A 80 -2.05 12.58 0.56
CA LEU A 80 -2.68 12.04 -0.64
C LEU A 80 -2.28 10.59 -0.84
N LEU A 81 -3.28 9.75 -1.11
CA LEU A 81 -3.09 8.36 -1.50
C LEU A 81 -3.00 8.27 -3.02
N SER A 82 -2.02 7.52 -3.50
CA SER A 82 -1.86 7.17 -4.90
C SER A 82 -1.76 5.66 -5.07
N ARG A 83 -1.80 5.21 -6.33
CA ARG A 83 -1.29 3.88 -6.66
C ARG A 83 0.20 3.82 -6.33
N CYS A 84 0.66 2.63 -5.99
CA CYS A 84 2.07 2.35 -5.76
C CYS A 84 2.76 2.08 -7.10
N ASP A 85 3.82 2.82 -7.41
CA ASP A 85 4.61 2.63 -8.63
C ASP A 85 5.71 1.55 -8.43
N GLY A 86 6.01 1.20 -7.17
CA GLY A 86 7.02 0.20 -6.83
C GLY A 86 8.44 0.70 -7.09
N SER A 87 9.40 -0.19 -7.27
CA SER A 87 10.82 0.19 -7.48
C SER A 87 11.20 0.34 -8.97
N GLY A 88 10.21 0.52 -9.84
CA GLY A 88 10.40 0.68 -11.29
C GLY A 88 10.67 2.13 -11.70
N ASP A 89 10.73 2.35 -13.01
CA ASP A 89 10.76 3.69 -13.59
C ASP A 89 9.35 4.29 -13.59
N LEU A 90 9.24 5.58 -13.22
CA LEU A 90 7.95 6.26 -13.24
C LEU A 90 7.45 6.49 -14.68
N PRO A 91 6.15 6.28 -14.94
CA PRO A 91 5.54 6.57 -16.23
C PRO A 91 5.62 8.08 -16.54
N VAL A 92 5.59 8.41 -17.84
CA VAL A 92 5.53 9.81 -18.27
C VAL A 92 4.17 10.39 -17.84
N GLY A 93 4.21 11.45 -17.04
CA GLY A 93 3.01 12.21 -16.70
C GLY A 93 2.47 12.96 -17.93
N PRO A 94 1.20 13.36 -17.92
CA PRO A 94 0.62 14.11 -19.03
C PRO A 94 1.35 15.45 -19.25
N ASP A 95 1.39 15.92 -20.50
CA ASP A 95 2.04 17.17 -20.91
C ASP A 95 1.39 18.43 -20.31
N SER A 96 0.16 18.30 -19.78
CA SER A 96 -0.55 19.36 -19.09
C SER A 96 -1.12 18.90 -17.75
N PRO A 97 -1.19 19.79 -16.74
CA PRO A 97 -1.90 19.51 -15.51
C PRO A 97 -3.37 19.22 -15.84
N GLY A 98 -3.86 18.04 -15.44
CA GLY A 98 -5.27 17.70 -15.58
C GLY A 98 -6.18 18.58 -14.72
N THR A 99 -7.49 18.52 -14.98
CA THR A 99 -8.50 19.23 -14.21
C THR A 99 -8.45 18.83 -12.73
N LYS A 100 -8.59 19.81 -11.84
CA LYS A 100 -8.67 19.62 -10.39
C LYS A 100 -9.83 18.68 -10.04
N SER A 101 -9.49 17.46 -9.60
CA SER A 101 -10.44 16.44 -9.19
C SER A 101 -10.25 16.09 -7.72
N ALA A 102 -11.28 15.48 -7.14
CA ALA A 102 -11.17 14.93 -5.80
C ALA A 102 -10.24 13.70 -5.84
N VAL A 103 -9.29 13.65 -4.91
CA VAL A 103 -8.31 12.57 -4.76
C VAL A 103 -8.41 11.97 -3.35
N PRO A 104 -8.21 10.65 -3.18
CA PRO A 104 -8.23 10.05 -1.86
C PRO A 104 -7.05 10.55 -1.03
N ALA A 105 -7.28 10.76 0.25
CA ALA A 105 -6.27 11.13 1.23
C ALA A 105 -6.55 10.43 2.56
N ILE A 106 -5.49 10.07 3.28
CA ILE A 106 -5.59 9.58 4.65
C ILE A 106 -5.40 10.75 5.62
N GLY A 107 -6.26 10.83 6.63
CA GLY A 107 -6.18 11.87 7.65
C GLY A 107 -4.93 11.78 8.55
N PRO A 108 -4.67 12.81 9.39
CA PRO A 108 -3.57 12.82 10.34
C PRO A 108 -3.57 11.62 11.29
N GLY A 109 -2.41 11.35 11.89
CA GLY A 109 -2.20 10.28 12.88
C GLY A 109 -1.07 9.34 12.49
N VAL A 110 -0.97 8.22 13.20
CA VAL A 110 -0.01 7.16 12.88
C VAL A 110 -0.67 6.14 11.96
N VAL A 111 0.06 5.71 10.94
CA VAL A 111 -0.39 4.74 9.93
C VAL A 111 0.69 3.67 9.79
N ALA A 112 0.29 2.41 9.71
CA ALA A 112 1.20 1.30 9.48
C ALA A 112 1.74 1.33 8.05
N VAL A 113 3.04 1.09 7.91
CA VAL A 113 3.75 0.96 6.64
C VAL A 113 4.03 -0.51 6.41
N GLU A 114 3.49 -1.04 5.32
CA GLU A 114 3.65 -2.44 4.92
C GLU A 114 4.92 -2.67 4.10
N ALA A 115 5.30 -1.68 3.28
CA ALA A 115 6.50 -1.74 2.46
C ALA A 115 7.00 -0.35 2.12
N VAL A 116 8.30 -0.28 1.83
CA VAL A 116 8.98 0.91 1.32
C VAL A 116 9.49 0.60 -0.08
N SER A 117 9.26 1.48 -1.03
CA SER A 117 9.71 1.36 -2.42
C SER A 117 10.45 2.61 -2.88
N PHE A 118 11.32 2.42 -3.86
CA PHE A 118 12.20 3.47 -4.37
C PHE A 118 12.03 3.67 -5.88
N PRO A 119 10.88 4.21 -6.35
CA PRO A 119 10.69 4.47 -7.76
C PRO A 119 11.75 5.44 -8.30
N LYS A 120 12.32 5.13 -9.46
CA LYS A 120 13.39 5.95 -10.06
C LYS A 120 12.84 7.20 -10.71
N LEU A 121 13.48 8.33 -10.42
CA LEU A 121 13.19 9.60 -11.07
C LEU A 121 14.04 9.76 -12.33
N ARG A 122 13.43 10.23 -13.42
CA ARG A 122 14.14 10.47 -14.69
C ARG A 122 15.30 11.46 -14.59
N ARG A 123 15.21 12.43 -13.67
CA ARG A 123 16.25 13.45 -13.45
C ARG A 123 17.23 13.09 -12.31
N GLY A 124 17.33 11.81 -11.97
CA GLY A 124 18.20 11.30 -10.91
C GLY A 124 17.52 11.29 -9.53
N GLY A 125 18.05 10.45 -8.65
CA GLY A 125 17.44 10.11 -7.36
C GLY A 125 16.20 9.23 -7.49
N GLU A 126 15.56 8.97 -6.36
CA GLU A 126 14.43 8.06 -6.22
C GLU A 126 13.37 8.70 -5.33
N LEU A 127 12.10 8.39 -5.58
CA LEU A 127 11.05 8.65 -4.61
C LEU A 127 11.19 7.68 -3.44
N VAL A 128 10.62 8.05 -2.30
CA VAL A 128 10.36 7.12 -1.20
C VAL A 128 8.87 6.97 -1.07
N GLU A 129 8.37 5.83 -1.53
CA GLU A 129 6.97 5.46 -1.44
C GLU A 129 6.74 4.54 -0.25
N LEU A 130 5.73 4.86 0.54
CA LEU A 130 5.28 4.04 1.66
C LEU A 130 3.96 3.40 1.25
N ARG A 131 3.95 2.07 1.09
CA ARG A 131 2.69 1.33 1.03
C ARG A 131 2.11 1.30 2.43
N VAL A 132 0.92 1.85 2.60
CA VAL A 132 0.29 1.99 3.91
C VAL A 132 -0.96 1.15 4.02
N ALA A 133 -1.20 0.61 5.21
CA ALA A 133 -2.51 0.07 5.56
C ALA A 133 -3.44 1.24 5.87
N ALA A 134 -4.18 1.72 4.86
CA ALA A 134 -5.14 2.80 4.98
C ALA A 134 -6.55 2.24 5.19
N PRO A 135 -7.12 2.24 6.42
CA PRO A 135 -8.48 1.79 6.64
C PRO A 135 -9.45 2.70 5.89
N ALA A 136 -10.45 2.12 5.23
CA ALA A 136 -11.38 2.87 4.37
C ALA A 136 -12.08 4.00 5.13
N GLU A 137 -12.40 3.79 6.41
CA GLU A 137 -13.00 4.78 7.31
C GLU A 137 -12.11 6.00 7.61
N ARG A 138 -10.80 5.93 7.33
CA ARG A 138 -9.85 7.04 7.49
C ARG A 138 -9.52 7.74 6.17
N VAL A 139 -10.05 7.25 5.05
CA VAL A 139 -9.82 7.82 3.71
C VAL A 139 -10.92 8.81 3.37
N THR A 140 -10.54 10.03 3.01
CA THR A 140 -11.46 11.08 2.56
C THR A 140 -11.07 11.59 1.19
N MET A 141 -12.05 12.07 0.44
CA MET A 141 -11.81 12.70 -0.86
C MET A 141 -11.50 14.18 -0.65
N VAL A 142 -10.31 14.63 -1.07
CA VAL A 142 -9.87 16.02 -0.97
C VAL A 142 -9.66 16.61 -2.36
N THR A 143 -10.03 17.86 -2.56
CA THR A 143 -9.84 18.52 -3.86
C THR A 143 -8.43 19.10 -3.94
N ARG A 144 -7.63 18.62 -4.92
CA ARG A 144 -6.22 18.99 -5.10
C ARG A 144 -6.01 20.43 -5.57
#